data_AF-A0A6L9G9J4-F1
#
_entry.id   AF-A0A6L9G9J4-F1
#
_cell.length_a   1.000
_cell.length_b   1.000
_cell.length_c   1.000
_cell.angle_alpha   90.00
_cell.angle_beta   90.00
_cell.angle_gamma   90.00
#
_symmetry.space_group_name_H-M   'P 1'
#
loop_
_entity.id
_entity.type
_entity.pdbx_description
1 polymer ?
#
loop_
_entity_poly.entity_id
_entity_poly.type
_entity_poly.pdbx_seq_one_letter_code
_entity_poly.pdbx_strand_id
1 'polypeptide(L)'
;MSKRAGWISAGVIASLVVGGAVYATTSNSDSHGTVIRVVDGDTVDLEIAGEQTRVRLLNIDTPETVDPDKAVECMGPEATDYLERLLKPGEKVDLEYDIEREDRYGRTLAGVFKDDVFVNSAIAAAGLGVAVKYEPNVKFYDEVLAAEQKAVDAGEGLFDPSVECTIPAQLDEADTALSEVSSLPADSIEEAESLMGEAAAAVGVGLAVKSALNKAKSATHPVTHALMSGRYASDISRLSTRIDDIKQLEAFHKEQRAELVEKEKQRKEAERKKKEAEAKAKKEAEAAAQRAAEQQAAAKAAQKAQQKRYSAPKSYSKPRTQPKKSAPKKSSYSNYTGPRCYAPGGKTWKPC
;
A
#
# COMPACT_ATOMS: atom_id res chain seq x y z
N MET A 1 -0.64 127.62 -19.96
CA MET A 1 0.78 127.19 -19.85
C MET A 1 0.82 125.91 -19.03
N SER A 2 1.41 124.85 -19.60
CA SER A 2 2.04 123.62 -19.03
C SER A 2 1.60 123.16 -17.62
N LYS A 3 1.29 121.88 -17.34
CA LYS A 3 2.11 120.68 -17.56
C LYS A 3 1.31 119.39 -17.29
N ARG A 4 1.79 118.31 -17.90
CA ARG A 4 1.31 116.91 -17.91
C ARG A 4 1.58 116.15 -16.61
N ALA A 5 0.80 115.08 -16.39
CA ALA A 5 1.18 113.72 -15.92
C ALA A 5 -0.08 113.11 -15.28
N GLY A 6 -0.51 111.87 -15.47
CA GLY A 6 0.14 110.62 -15.87
C GLY A 6 -0.56 109.51 -15.06
N TRP A 7 -0.84 108.37 -15.69
CA TRP A 7 -1.67 107.25 -15.21
C TRP A 7 -1.23 106.67 -13.85
N ILE A 8 -2.09 105.98 -13.08
CA ILE A 8 -2.32 104.52 -13.16
C ILE A 8 -3.69 104.16 -12.56
N SER A 9 -4.42 103.32 -13.30
CA SER A 9 -5.66 102.66 -12.92
C SER A 9 -5.37 101.30 -12.25
N ALA A 10 -6.13 100.96 -11.21
CA ALA A 10 -6.40 99.60 -10.75
C ALA A 10 -7.74 99.67 -9.99
N GLY A 11 -8.81 98.96 -10.30
CA GLY A 11 -9.00 97.75 -11.08
C GLY A 11 -9.71 96.72 -10.21
N VAL A 12 -11.04 96.68 -10.22
CA VAL A 12 -11.83 95.51 -9.79
C VAL A 12 -13.10 95.46 -10.65
N ILE A 13 -13.10 94.60 -11.68
CA ILE A 13 -14.31 94.17 -12.37
C ILE A 13 -14.55 92.73 -11.94
N ALA A 14 -15.57 92.52 -11.12
CA ALA A 14 -16.09 91.21 -10.79
C ALA A 14 -16.80 90.64 -12.03
N SER A 15 -16.27 89.55 -12.58
CA SER A 15 -16.93 88.78 -13.63
C SER A 15 -17.46 87.48 -13.04
N LEU A 16 -18.78 87.39 -12.94
CA LEU A 16 -19.55 86.20 -12.59
C LEU A 16 -19.45 85.21 -13.76
N VAL A 17 -18.66 84.16 -13.60
CA VAL A 17 -18.67 82.99 -14.50
C VAL A 17 -19.72 82.03 -13.97
N VAL A 18 -20.87 81.96 -14.65
CA VAL A 18 -21.84 80.88 -14.47
C VAL A 18 -21.27 79.65 -15.16
N GLY A 19 -20.54 78.82 -14.40
CA GLY A 19 -20.11 77.50 -14.83
C GLY A 19 -21.30 76.54 -14.79
N GLY A 20 -21.83 76.18 -15.94
CA GLY A 20 -22.73 75.03 -16.06
C GLY A 20 -21.96 73.76 -15.74
N ALA A 21 -22.22 73.19 -14.57
CA ALA A 21 -21.76 71.85 -14.22
C ALA A 21 -22.50 70.84 -15.10
N VAL A 22 -21.85 70.40 -16.17
CA VAL A 22 -22.23 69.16 -16.84
C VAL A 22 -21.84 68.04 -15.87
N TYR A 23 -22.81 67.58 -15.08
CA TYR A 23 -22.71 66.28 -14.43
C TYR A 23 -22.73 65.25 -15.54
N ALA A 24 -21.55 64.83 -16.00
CA ALA A 24 -21.43 63.56 -16.70
C ALA A 24 -21.87 62.49 -15.70
N THR A 25 -23.11 62.04 -15.82
CA THR A 25 -23.52 60.78 -15.20
C THR A 25 -22.69 59.71 -15.89
N THR A 26 -21.57 59.33 -15.28
CA THR A 26 -20.91 58.07 -15.60
C THR A 26 -21.95 57.01 -15.33
N SER A 27 -22.62 56.56 -16.39
CA SER A 27 -23.51 55.40 -16.34
C SER A 27 -22.70 54.27 -15.72
N ASN A 28 -23.34 53.51 -14.85
CA ASN A 28 -22.81 52.36 -14.12
C ASN A 28 -22.53 51.18 -15.08
N SER A 29 -21.77 51.45 -16.15
CA SER A 29 -21.64 50.60 -17.34
C SER A 29 -20.69 49.41 -17.15
N ASP A 30 -20.05 49.33 -15.99
CA ASP A 30 -19.15 48.24 -15.63
C ASP A 30 -19.85 47.14 -14.82
N SER A 31 -21.10 47.34 -14.41
CA SER A 31 -21.89 46.34 -13.68
C SER A 31 -22.54 45.30 -14.61
N HIS A 32 -22.31 45.41 -15.92
CA HIS A 32 -22.87 44.54 -16.93
C HIS A 32 -21.79 44.19 -17.96
N GLY A 33 -21.84 42.97 -18.48
CA GLY A 33 -20.94 42.51 -19.53
C GLY A 33 -21.67 41.65 -20.57
N THR A 34 -21.09 41.54 -21.76
CA THR A 34 -21.50 40.55 -22.77
C THR A 34 -20.44 39.47 -22.86
N VAL A 35 -20.83 38.20 -22.78
CA VAL A 35 -19.89 37.08 -22.84
C VAL A 35 -19.21 37.03 -24.20
N ILE A 36 -17.87 37.09 -24.22
CA ILE A 36 -17.08 36.85 -25.43
C ILE A 36 -16.76 35.36 -25.54
N ARG A 37 -16.19 34.79 -24.47
CA ARG A 37 -15.89 33.36 -24.34
C ARG A 37 -15.57 32.97 -22.90
N VAL A 38 -15.65 31.69 -22.61
CA VAL A 38 -15.06 31.08 -21.42
C VAL A 38 -13.58 30.80 -21.67
N VAL A 39 -12.75 30.99 -20.64
CA VAL A 39 -11.30 30.73 -20.70
C VAL A 39 -10.98 29.40 -20.02
N ASP A 40 -11.50 29.19 -18.82
CA ASP A 40 -11.41 27.99 -17.99
C ASP A 40 -12.61 27.96 -17.01
N GLY A 41 -12.62 27.04 -16.03
CA GLY A 41 -13.75 26.82 -15.13
C GLY A 41 -14.15 27.99 -14.22
N ASP A 42 -13.30 29.01 -14.08
CA ASP A 42 -13.59 30.19 -13.25
C ASP A 42 -13.11 31.52 -13.84
N THR A 43 -12.76 31.53 -15.12
CA THR A 43 -12.32 32.71 -15.85
C THR A 43 -13.09 32.88 -17.15
N VAL A 44 -13.60 34.09 -17.38
CA VAL A 44 -14.35 34.46 -18.59
C VAL A 44 -13.81 35.75 -19.20
N ASP A 45 -13.86 35.86 -20.53
CA ASP A 45 -13.66 37.12 -21.23
C ASP A 45 -15.03 37.74 -21.52
N LEU A 46 -15.23 38.98 -21.07
CA LEU A 46 -16.46 39.75 -21.27
C LEU A 46 -16.16 41.04 -22.03
N GLU A 47 -17.12 41.52 -22.81
CA GLU A 47 -17.14 42.90 -23.30
C GLU A 47 -17.83 43.78 -22.24
N ILE A 48 -17.06 44.64 -21.58
CA ILE A 48 -17.51 45.56 -20.54
C ILE A 48 -17.18 46.98 -21.00
N ALA A 49 -18.17 47.87 -21.00
CA ALA A 49 -18.00 49.25 -21.49
C ALA A 49 -17.33 49.37 -22.88
N GLY A 50 -17.48 48.36 -23.75
CA GLY A 50 -16.90 48.32 -25.09
C GLY A 50 -15.44 47.81 -25.16
N GLU A 51 -14.88 47.33 -24.06
CA GLU A 51 -13.55 46.73 -24.00
C GLU A 51 -13.62 45.25 -23.61
N GLN A 52 -12.70 44.44 -24.16
CA GLN A 52 -12.54 43.05 -23.73
C GLN A 52 -11.83 43.02 -22.37
N THR A 53 -12.52 42.51 -21.36
CA THR A 53 -12.05 42.39 -19.98
C THR A 53 -12.03 40.94 -19.55
N ARG A 54 -10.90 40.48 -18.99
CA ARG A 54 -10.81 39.16 -18.36
C ARG A 54 -11.32 39.23 -16.93
N VAL A 55 -12.34 38.43 -16.62
CA VAL A 55 -12.96 38.36 -15.30
C VAL A 55 -12.66 37.01 -14.66
N ARG A 56 -12.11 37.02 -13.44
CA ARG A 56 -11.94 35.86 -12.56
C ARG A 56 -13.07 35.85 -11.53
N LEU A 57 -13.76 34.72 -11.44
CA LEU A 57 -14.90 34.54 -10.56
C LEU A 57 -14.45 34.57 -9.08
N LEU A 58 -15.06 35.44 -8.28
CA LEU A 58 -14.74 35.57 -6.86
C LEU A 58 -15.14 34.34 -6.02
N ASN A 59 -14.33 34.05 -5.01
CA ASN A 59 -14.55 33.06 -3.97
C ASN A 59 -14.75 31.60 -4.42
N ILE A 60 -14.42 31.27 -5.66
CA ILE A 60 -14.39 29.90 -6.19
C ILE A 60 -13.05 29.61 -6.87
N ASP A 61 -12.54 28.38 -6.71
CA ASP A 61 -11.38 27.86 -7.44
C ASP A 61 -11.78 26.56 -8.12
N THR A 62 -11.54 26.47 -9.43
CA THR A 62 -11.87 25.28 -10.24
C THR A 62 -10.61 24.52 -10.64
N PRO A 63 -10.72 23.22 -10.94
CA PRO A 63 -9.56 22.46 -11.38
C PRO A 63 -9.02 23.01 -12.71
N GLU A 64 -7.70 23.22 -12.76
CA GLU A 64 -7.06 23.94 -13.86
C GLU A 64 -6.91 23.09 -15.14
N THR A 65 -7.13 23.71 -16.29
CA THR A 65 -7.09 23.05 -17.62
C THR A 65 -6.05 23.61 -18.58
N VAL A 66 -5.57 24.84 -18.36
CA VAL A 66 -4.85 25.64 -19.37
C VAL A 66 -3.40 25.95 -19.03
N ASP A 67 -2.88 25.47 -17.90
CA ASP A 67 -1.48 25.68 -17.53
C ASP A 67 -0.56 24.75 -18.36
N PRO A 68 0.28 25.30 -19.27
CA PRO A 68 1.11 24.50 -20.18
C PRO A 68 2.21 23.72 -19.46
N ASP A 69 2.54 24.10 -18.23
CA ASP A 69 3.57 23.46 -17.41
C ASP A 69 2.99 22.41 -16.44
N LYS A 70 1.65 22.22 -16.44
CA LYS A 70 0.96 21.26 -15.56
C LYS A 70 0.09 20.29 -16.36
N ALA A 71 -0.21 19.16 -15.73
CA ALA A 71 -1.21 18.24 -16.25
C ALA A 71 -2.61 18.84 -16.02
N VAL A 72 -3.53 18.56 -16.94
CA VAL A 72 -4.95 18.87 -16.77
C VAL A 72 -5.45 18.23 -15.48
N GLU A 73 -6.07 19.02 -14.62
CA GLU A 73 -6.57 18.55 -13.34
C GLU A 73 -7.87 17.77 -13.52
N CYS A 74 -8.12 16.82 -12.60
CA CYS A 74 -9.36 16.04 -12.58
C CYS A 74 -10.56 17.00 -12.49
N MET A 75 -11.56 16.78 -13.36
CA MET A 75 -12.78 17.60 -13.48
C MET A 75 -12.57 19.02 -14.04
N GLY A 76 -11.37 19.37 -14.49
CA GLY A 76 -11.11 20.69 -15.06
C GLY A 76 -11.87 20.94 -16.38
N PRO A 77 -11.78 20.04 -17.38
CA PRO A 77 -12.53 20.18 -18.63
C PRO A 77 -14.03 20.27 -18.38
N GLU A 78 -14.54 19.47 -17.45
CA GLU A 78 -15.95 19.46 -17.10
C GLU A 78 -16.40 20.74 -16.40
N ALA A 79 -15.54 21.37 -15.58
CA ALA A 79 -15.77 22.70 -15.02
C ALA A 79 -15.85 23.78 -16.12
N THR A 80 -14.93 23.72 -17.08
CA THR A 80 -14.91 24.63 -18.24
C THR A 80 -16.17 24.45 -19.10
N ASP A 81 -16.51 23.21 -19.46
CA ASP A 81 -17.70 22.88 -20.24
C ASP A 81 -18.99 23.26 -19.50
N TYR A 82 -19.02 23.15 -18.17
CA TYR A 82 -20.17 23.57 -17.37
C TYR A 82 -20.35 25.09 -17.44
N LEU A 83 -19.27 25.85 -17.30
CA LEU A 83 -19.32 27.30 -17.43
C LEU A 83 -19.71 27.74 -18.85
N GLU A 84 -19.23 27.06 -19.90
CA GLU A 84 -19.63 27.31 -21.29
C GLU A 84 -21.12 27.05 -21.54
N ARG A 85 -21.71 26.05 -20.86
CA ARG A 85 -23.15 25.79 -20.94
C ARG A 85 -23.97 26.87 -20.25
N LEU A 86 -23.45 27.45 -19.17
CA LEU A 86 -24.09 28.54 -18.44
C LEU A 86 -23.95 29.88 -19.18
N LEU A 87 -22.79 30.15 -19.76
CA LEU A 87 -22.42 31.45 -20.33
C LEU A 87 -22.04 31.29 -21.82
N LYS A 88 -23.01 31.49 -22.71
CA LYS A 88 -22.76 31.40 -24.16
C LYS A 88 -22.29 32.75 -24.71
N PRO A 89 -21.42 32.75 -25.74
CA PRO A 89 -21.02 33.98 -26.42
C PRO A 89 -22.24 34.82 -26.87
N GLY A 90 -22.20 36.11 -26.56
CA GLY A 90 -23.27 37.07 -26.84
C GLY A 90 -24.35 37.20 -25.76
N GLU A 91 -24.34 36.34 -24.73
CA GLU A 91 -25.25 36.48 -23.59
C GLU A 91 -24.80 37.62 -22.67
N LYS A 92 -25.78 38.23 -21.98
CA LYS A 92 -25.52 39.30 -21.01
C LYS A 92 -25.41 38.73 -19.61
N VAL A 93 -24.50 39.30 -18.84
CA VAL A 93 -24.30 38.98 -17.43
C VAL A 93 -24.23 40.26 -16.60
N ASP A 94 -24.62 40.14 -15.35
CA ASP A 94 -24.45 41.18 -14.34
C ASP A 94 -23.21 40.86 -13.50
N LEU A 95 -22.47 41.90 -13.14
CA LEU A 95 -21.23 41.81 -12.39
C LEU A 95 -21.41 42.52 -11.06
N GLU A 96 -21.12 41.79 -9.99
CA GLU A 96 -21.09 42.36 -8.65
C GLU A 96 -19.68 42.26 -8.07
N TYR A 97 -19.15 43.41 -7.68
CA TYR A 97 -17.80 43.54 -7.15
C TYR A 97 -17.75 43.41 -5.63
N ASP A 98 -16.55 43.17 -5.12
CA ASP A 98 -16.18 43.28 -3.71
C ASP A 98 -15.13 44.41 -3.51
N ILE A 99 -14.43 44.43 -2.38
CA ILE A 99 -13.49 45.48 -1.97
C ILE A 99 -12.39 45.73 -3.02
N GLU A 100 -11.71 44.68 -3.47
CA GLU A 100 -10.69 44.75 -4.52
C GLU A 100 -11.28 44.29 -5.86
N ARG A 101 -11.08 45.11 -6.90
CA ARG A 101 -11.68 44.86 -8.22
C ARG A 101 -10.75 44.18 -9.21
N GLU A 102 -9.45 44.12 -8.92
CA GLU A 102 -8.46 43.52 -9.80
C GLU A 102 -7.49 42.68 -8.99
N ASP A 103 -7.05 41.56 -9.56
CA ASP A 103 -5.97 40.80 -8.98
C ASP A 103 -4.59 41.30 -9.46
N ARG A 104 -3.54 40.70 -8.89
CA ARG A 104 -2.13 41.00 -9.25
C ARG A 104 -1.77 40.74 -10.72
N TYR A 105 -2.61 40.05 -11.48
CA TYR A 105 -2.43 39.73 -12.89
C TYR A 105 -3.23 40.67 -13.81
N GLY A 106 -3.96 41.63 -13.24
CA GLY A 106 -4.82 42.56 -13.96
C GLY A 106 -6.14 41.95 -14.43
N ARG A 107 -6.56 40.80 -13.85
CA ARG A 107 -7.90 40.26 -14.09
C ARG A 107 -8.89 40.97 -13.19
N THR A 108 -10.04 41.32 -13.73
CA THR A 108 -11.15 41.86 -12.96
C THR A 108 -11.76 40.78 -12.07
N LEU A 109 -12.06 41.10 -10.82
CA LEU A 109 -12.61 40.17 -9.83
C LEU A 109 -14.10 40.46 -9.62
N ALA A 110 -14.97 39.51 -9.91
CA ALA A 110 -16.42 39.70 -9.76
C ALA A 110 -17.17 38.42 -9.37
N GLY A 111 -18.29 38.59 -8.67
CA GLY A 111 -19.40 37.65 -8.73
C GLY A 111 -20.16 37.85 -10.04
N VAL A 112 -20.41 36.76 -10.76
CA VAL A 112 -21.07 36.81 -12.07
C VAL A 112 -22.48 36.25 -11.93
N PHE A 113 -23.46 37.01 -12.40
CA PHE A 113 -24.86 36.62 -12.40
C PHE A 113 -25.37 36.55 -13.84
N LYS A 114 -26.07 35.47 -14.17
CA LYS A 114 -26.81 35.36 -15.42
C LYS A 114 -28.27 35.20 -15.08
N ASP A 115 -29.07 36.20 -15.44
CA ASP A 115 -30.46 36.28 -14.99
C ASP A 115 -30.49 36.20 -13.45
N ASP A 116 -31.27 35.30 -12.85
CA ASP A 116 -31.33 35.09 -11.40
C ASP A 116 -30.30 34.05 -10.88
N VAL A 117 -29.39 33.57 -11.74
CA VAL A 117 -28.42 32.52 -11.38
C VAL A 117 -27.08 33.14 -11.00
N PHE A 118 -26.67 32.95 -9.75
CA PHE A 118 -25.29 33.22 -9.34
C PHE A 118 -24.35 32.13 -9.88
N VAL A 119 -23.54 32.47 -10.88
CA VAL A 119 -22.74 31.50 -11.63
C VAL A 119 -21.68 30.84 -10.74
N ASN A 120 -21.03 31.62 -9.85
CA ASN A 120 -19.99 31.10 -8.98
C ASN A 120 -20.54 30.01 -8.05
N SER A 121 -21.70 30.24 -7.41
CA SER A 121 -22.32 29.21 -6.55
C SER A 121 -22.88 28.05 -7.38
N ALA A 122 -23.33 28.28 -8.62
CA ALA A 122 -23.80 27.22 -9.50
C ALA A 122 -22.68 26.23 -9.89
N ILE A 123 -21.44 26.68 -10.07
CA ILE A 123 -20.28 25.81 -10.34
C ILE A 123 -19.94 24.98 -9.09
N ALA A 124 -19.90 25.61 -7.91
CA ALA A 124 -19.67 24.90 -6.65
C ALA A 124 -20.76 23.88 -6.33
N ALA A 125 -22.03 24.20 -6.63
CA ALA A 125 -23.17 23.30 -6.45
C ALA A 125 -23.10 22.06 -7.34
N ALA A 126 -22.46 22.15 -8.50
CA ALA A 126 -22.20 21.01 -9.38
C ALA A 126 -20.95 20.20 -8.98
N GLY A 127 -20.27 20.59 -7.89
CA GLY A 127 -19.03 19.95 -7.43
C GLY A 127 -17.82 20.25 -8.30
N LEU A 128 -17.87 21.28 -9.14
CA LEU A 128 -16.83 21.59 -10.13
C LEU A 128 -15.88 22.71 -9.68
N GLY A 129 -16.03 23.19 -8.45
CA GLY A 129 -15.12 24.14 -7.83
C GLY A 129 -15.28 24.16 -6.31
N VAL A 130 -14.23 24.63 -5.62
CA VAL A 130 -14.17 24.72 -4.16
C VAL A 130 -14.23 26.18 -3.70
N ALA A 131 -14.86 26.42 -2.56
CA ALA A 131 -14.98 27.75 -1.99
C ALA A 131 -13.63 28.22 -1.41
N VAL A 132 -13.20 29.42 -1.81
CA VAL A 132 -11.90 29.99 -1.40
C VAL A 132 -12.03 31.40 -0.84
N LYS A 133 -11.32 31.68 0.26
CA LYS A 133 -11.21 33.03 0.83
C LYS A 133 -9.96 33.72 0.33
N TYR A 134 -10.12 34.84 -0.35
CA TYR A 134 -9.03 35.74 -0.70
C TYR A 134 -9.31 37.11 -0.09
N GLU A 135 -8.79 37.36 1.11
CA GLU A 135 -8.98 38.65 1.77
C GLU A 135 -8.37 39.78 0.93
N PRO A 136 -9.05 40.95 0.85
CA PRO A 136 -10.25 41.33 1.59
C PRO A 136 -11.57 40.86 0.95
N ASN A 137 -11.55 40.22 -0.22
CA ASN A 137 -12.74 39.79 -0.96
C ASN A 137 -13.36 38.49 -0.43
N VAL A 138 -14.41 38.62 0.39
CA VAL A 138 -15.10 37.51 1.05
C VAL A 138 -16.61 37.54 0.88
N LYS A 139 -17.15 38.52 0.17
CA LYS A 139 -18.59 38.79 0.04
C LYS A 139 -19.41 37.58 -0.40
N PHE A 140 -18.89 36.78 -1.32
CA PHE A 140 -19.62 35.65 -1.89
C PHE A 140 -19.25 34.31 -1.25
N TYR A 141 -18.29 34.28 -0.33
CA TYR A 141 -17.72 33.04 0.18
C TYR A 141 -18.75 32.13 0.85
N ASP A 142 -19.61 32.67 1.73
CA ASP A 142 -20.55 31.82 2.49
C ASP A 142 -21.59 31.16 1.57
N GLU A 143 -22.01 31.84 0.50
CA GLU A 143 -22.93 31.28 -0.49
C GLU A 143 -22.26 30.18 -1.33
N VAL A 144 -21.02 30.42 -1.79
CA VAL A 144 -20.25 29.42 -2.54
C VAL A 144 -19.94 28.21 -1.66
N LEU A 145 -19.58 28.41 -0.38
CA LEU A 145 -19.33 27.32 0.57
C LEU A 145 -20.60 26.50 0.83
N ALA A 146 -21.75 27.15 0.99
CA ALA A 146 -23.02 26.44 1.15
C ALA A 146 -23.39 25.63 -0.11
N ALA A 147 -23.03 26.11 -1.30
CA ALA A 147 -23.20 25.39 -2.55
C ALA A 147 -22.24 24.20 -2.68
N GLU A 148 -20.95 24.38 -2.36
CA GLU A 148 -19.96 23.29 -2.30
C GLU A 148 -20.44 22.18 -1.35
N GLN A 149 -20.97 22.54 -0.18
CA GLN A 149 -21.44 21.54 0.78
C GLN A 149 -22.59 20.69 0.23
N LYS A 150 -23.46 21.25 -0.62
CA LYS A 150 -24.51 20.46 -1.30
C LYS A 150 -23.89 19.44 -2.27
N ALA A 151 -22.87 19.84 -3.02
CA ALA A 151 -22.16 18.92 -3.92
C ALA A 151 -21.45 17.82 -3.15
N VAL A 152 -20.85 18.14 -2.00
CA VAL A 152 -20.25 17.16 -1.09
C VAL A 152 -21.29 16.16 -0.60
N ASP A 153 -22.43 16.66 -0.09
CA ASP A 153 -23.50 15.81 0.46
C ASP A 153 -24.14 14.93 -0.63
N ALA A 154 -24.19 15.42 -1.87
CA ALA A 154 -24.70 14.70 -3.03
C ALA A 154 -23.66 13.76 -3.67
N GLY A 155 -22.37 13.93 -3.37
CA GLY A 155 -21.29 13.22 -4.04
C GLY A 155 -21.19 13.57 -5.53
N GLU A 156 -21.20 14.87 -5.87
CA GLU A 156 -21.13 15.35 -7.25
C GLU A 156 -19.73 15.92 -7.60
N GLY A 157 -19.38 15.84 -8.89
CA GLY A 157 -18.15 16.42 -9.44
C GLY A 157 -16.89 15.90 -8.75
N LEU A 158 -16.09 16.81 -8.19
CA LEU A 158 -14.87 16.51 -7.42
C LEU A 158 -15.10 15.59 -6.20
N PHE A 159 -16.34 15.46 -5.75
CA PHE A 159 -16.74 14.68 -4.59
C PHE A 159 -17.40 13.34 -4.96
N ASP A 160 -17.52 13.03 -6.26
CA ASP A 160 -18.16 11.82 -6.76
C ASP A 160 -17.22 10.61 -6.67
N PRO A 161 -17.57 9.55 -5.90
CA PRO A 161 -16.76 8.33 -5.81
C PRO A 161 -16.78 7.47 -7.08
N SER A 162 -17.66 7.76 -8.05
CA SER A 162 -17.72 7.05 -9.32
C SER A 162 -16.83 7.65 -10.41
N VAL A 163 -16.29 8.85 -10.20
CA VAL A 163 -15.36 9.50 -11.13
C VAL A 163 -13.93 9.12 -10.76
N GLU A 164 -13.32 8.22 -11.54
CA GLU A 164 -12.04 7.55 -11.23
C GLU A 164 -10.89 8.49 -10.79
N CYS A 165 -10.84 9.71 -11.32
CA CYS A 165 -9.75 10.63 -11.00
C CYS A 165 -9.94 11.39 -9.67
N THR A 166 -11.12 11.31 -9.04
CA THR A 166 -11.41 12.04 -7.79
C THR A 166 -10.76 11.37 -6.59
N ILE A 167 -10.57 12.16 -5.52
CA ILE A 167 -10.03 11.64 -4.25
C ILE A 167 -10.96 10.55 -3.66
N PRO A 168 -12.30 10.75 -3.58
CA PRO A 168 -13.22 9.71 -3.15
C PRO A 168 -13.07 8.39 -3.91
N ALA A 169 -13.01 8.43 -5.25
CA ALA A 169 -12.89 7.21 -6.05
C ALA A 169 -11.58 6.46 -5.78
N GLN A 170 -10.46 7.18 -5.73
CA GLN A 170 -9.15 6.58 -5.42
C GLN A 170 -9.10 5.99 -4.01
N LEU A 171 -9.73 6.66 -3.03
CA LEU A 171 -9.81 6.15 -1.67
C LEU A 171 -10.67 4.90 -1.59
N ASP A 172 -11.82 4.88 -2.27
CA ASP A 172 -12.73 3.72 -2.32
C ASP A 172 -12.09 2.50 -2.99
N GLU A 173 -11.35 2.70 -4.08
CA GLU A 173 -10.59 1.63 -4.75
C GLU A 173 -9.55 1.02 -3.80
N ALA A 174 -8.78 1.86 -3.09
CA ALA A 174 -7.79 1.37 -2.13
C ALA A 174 -8.45 0.70 -0.91
N ASP A 175 -9.56 1.25 -0.43
CA ASP A 175 -10.31 0.70 0.70
C ASP A 175 -10.86 -0.70 0.37
N THR A 176 -11.42 -0.85 -0.83
CA THR A 176 -11.91 -2.12 -1.39
C THR A 176 -10.78 -3.14 -1.47
N ALA A 177 -9.67 -2.81 -2.15
CA ALA A 177 -8.52 -3.70 -2.32
C ALA A 177 -7.95 -4.17 -0.97
N LEU A 178 -7.88 -3.28 0.02
CA LEU A 178 -7.40 -3.63 1.37
C LEU A 178 -8.43 -4.40 2.19
N SER A 179 -9.71 -4.43 1.81
CA SER A 179 -10.80 -5.06 2.59
C SER A 179 -10.99 -6.52 2.21
N GLU A 180 -10.61 -6.87 0.99
CA GLU A 180 -10.71 -8.23 0.46
C GLU A 180 -9.62 -9.16 0.98
N VAL A 181 -8.56 -8.61 1.61
CA VAL A 181 -7.45 -9.41 2.16
C VAL A 181 -7.96 -10.24 3.34
N SER A 182 -7.90 -11.56 3.20
CA SER A 182 -8.26 -12.49 4.25
C SER A 182 -7.26 -12.43 5.40
N SER A 183 -7.78 -12.34 6.63
CA SER A 183 -7.00 -12.39 7.87
C SER A 183 -6.93 -13.78 8.51
N LEU A 184 -7.46 -14.80 7.82
CA LEU A 184 -7.48 -16.17 8.33
C LEU A 184 -6.09 -16.80 8.26
N PRO A 185 -5.70 -17.60 9.27
CA PRO A 185 -4.43 -18.32 9.24
C PRO A 185 -4.41 -19.35 8.10
N ALA A 186 -3.25 -19.54 7.48
CA ALA A 186 -3.07 -20.54 6.43
C ALA A 186 -2.91 -21.97 7.01
N ASP A 187 -3.56 -22.95 6.40
CA ASP A 187 -3.45 -24.36 6.77
C ASP A 187 -2.40 -25.11 5.93
N SER A 188 -1.97 -24.53 4.81
CA SER A 188 -0.98 -25.10 3.89
C SER A 188 0.06 -24.09 3.41
N ILE A 189 1.20 -24.58 2.92
CA ILE A 189 2.27 -23.73 2.37
C ILE A 189 1.74 -22.94 1.16
N GLU A 190 0.95 -23.58 0.30
CA GLU A 190 0.35 -23.00 -0.90
C GLU A 190 -0.65 -21.88 -0.54
N GLU A 191 -1.48 -22.12 0.47
CA GLU A 191 -2.41 -21.12 0.99
C GLU A 191 -1.68 -19.93 1.62
N ALA A 192 -0.62 -20.18 2.40
CA ALA A 192 0.20 -19.12 2.97
C ALA A 192 0.86 -18.26 1.88
N GLU A 193 1.31 -18.87 0.78
CA GLU A 193 1.84 -18.14 -0.39
C GLU A 193 0.76 -17.29 -1.08
N SER A 194 -0.44 -17.83 -1.25
CA SER A 194 -1.57 -17.08 -1.83
C SER A 194 -1.93 -15.87 -0.99
N LEU A 195 -2.15 -16.06 0.31
CA LEU A 195 -2.53 -14.99 1.24
C LEU A 195 -1.45 -13.89 1.34
N MET A 196 -0.17 -14.27 1.33
CA MET A 196 0.92 -13.30 1.23
C MET A 196 0.86 -12.49 -0.07
N GLY A 197 0.61 -13.15 -1.21
CA GLY A 197 0.53 -12.51 -2.52
C GLY A 197 -0.63 -11.52 -2.60
N GLU A 198 -1.81 -11.91 -2.09
CA GLU A 198 -3.00 -11.06 -1.98
C GLU A 198 -2.72 -9.83 -1.11
N ALA A 199 -2.16 -10.02 0.08
CA ALA A 199 -1.81 -8.93 0.99
C ALA A 199 -0.80 -7.96 0.35
N ALA A 200 0.26 -8.47 -0.29
CA ALA A 200 1.26 -7.66 -0.98
C ALA A 200 0.67 -6.86 -2.15
N ALA A 201 -0.24 -7.46 -2.92
CA ALA A 201 -0.94 -6.79 -4.02
C ALA A 201 -1.82 -5.63 -3.50
N ALA A 202 -2.62 -5.87 -2.47
CA ALA A 202 -3.47 -4.86 -1.84
C ALA A 202 -2.67 -3.71 -1.24
N VAL A 203 -1.55 -4.00 -0.56
CA VAL A 203 -0.61 -2.98 -0.08
C VAL A 203 -0.04 -2.17 -1.24
N GLY A 204 0.26 -2.81 -2.37
CA GLY A 204 0.69 -2.15 -3.61
C GLY A 204 -0.29 -1.09 -4.09
N VAL A 205 -1.58 -1.45 -4.17
CA VAL A 205 -2.68 -0.52 -4.54
C VAL A 205 -2.77 0.64 -3.55
N GLY A 206 -2.85 0.36 -2.25
CA GLY A 206 -2.96 1.40 -1.23
C GLY A 206 -1.78 2.37 -1.22
N LEU A 207 -0.56 1.88 -1.43
CA LEU A 207 0.63 2.72 -1.55
C LEU A 207 0.64 3.56 -2.82
N ALA A 208 0.11 3.05 -3.94
CA ALA A 208 -0.01 3.80 -5.19
C ALA A 208 -0.97 4.99 -5.02
N VAL A 209 -2.14 4.76 -4.41
CA VAL A 209 -3.10 5.83 -4.08
C VAL A 209 -2.49 6.84 -3.12
N LYS A 210 -1.86 6.39 -2.02
CA LYS A 210 -1.14 7.29 -1.10
C LYS A 210 -0.07 8.11 -1.81
N SER A 211 0.63 7.54 -2.80
CA SER A 211 1.60 8.29 -3.60
C SER A 211 0.94 9.31 -4.53
N ALA A 212 -0.17 8.95 -5.19
CA ALA A 212 -0.93 9.84 -6.06
C ALA A 212 -1.45 11.07 -5.29
N LEU A 213 -2.06 10.85 -4.12
CA LEU A 213 -2.54 11.93 -3.24
C LEU A 213 -1.40 12.86 -2.78
N ASN A 214 -0.21 12.31 -2.50
CA ASN A 214 0.95 13.13 -2.17
C ASN A 214 1.51 13.90 -3.37
N LYS A 215 1.38 13.39 -4.60
CA LYS A 215 1.79 14.11 -5.83
C LYS A 215 0.80 15.21 -6.20
N ALA A 216 -0.50 14.99 -5.98
CA ALA A 216 -1.52 16.01 -6.15
C ALA A 216 -1.16 17.28 -5.36
N LYS A 217 -0.56 17.15 -4.16
CA LYS A 217 0.00 18.27 -3.38
C LYS A 217 0.92 19.21 -4.14
N SER A 218 1.70 18.68 -5.09
CA SER A 218 2.63 19.46 -5.90
C SER A 218 2.07 19.89 -7.24
N ALA A 219 0.95 19.30 -7.68
CA ALA A 219 0.37 19.52 -9.00
C ALA A 219 -0.86 20.44 -8.96
N THR A 220 -1.64 20.42 -7.89
CA THR A 220 -2.86 21.22 -7.75
C THR A 220 -2.58 22.61 -7.18
N HIS A 221 -3.43 23.59 -7.51
CA HIS A 221 -3.36 24.91 -6.86
C HIS A 221 -3.33 24.74 -5.32
N PRO A 222 -2.39 25.37 -4.58
CA PRO A 222 -2.09 25.04 -3.18
C PRO A 222 -3.28 25.23 -2.24
N VAL A 223 -4.21 26.13 -2.58
CA VAL A 223 -5.44 26.36 -1.81
C VAL A 223 -6.41 25.20 -2.01
N THR A 224 -6.70 24.83 -3.25
CA THR A 224 -7.57 23.70 -3.59
C THR A 224 -7.04 22.39 -3.04
N HIS A 225 -5.72 22.15 -3.14
CA HIS A 225 -5.12 20.99 -2.49
C HIS A 225 -5.28 21.02 -0.96
N ALA A 226 -5.04 22.16 -0.30
CA ALA A 226 -5.14 22.24 1.15
C ALA A 226 -6.58 21.97 1.64
N LEU A 227 -7.58 22.45 0.92
CA LEU A 227 -8.99 22.23 1.24
C LEU A 227 -9.39 20.77 1.05
N MET A 228 -9.06 20.19 -0.11
CA MET A 228 -9.39 18.79 -0.41
C MET A 228 -8.63 17.81 0.50
N SER A 229 -7.34 18.03 0.73
CA SER A 229 -6.55 17.19 1.65
C SER A 229 -7.00 17.33 3.11
N GLY A 230 -7.46 18.51 3.53
CA GLY A 230 -8.07 18.72 4.84
C GLY A 230 -9.38 17.96 4.99
N ARG A 231 -10.23 17.97 3.95
CA ARG A 231 -11.52 17.27 3.92
C ARG A 231 -11.37 15.76 4.06
N TYR A 232 -10.42 15.16 3.34
CA TYR A 232 -10.18 13.71 3.36
C TYR A 232 -9.06 13.27 4.32
N ALA A 233 -8.63 14.14 5.24
CA ALA A 233 -7.50 13.86 6.13
C ALA A 233 -7.72 12.59 6.98
N SER A 234 -8.94 12.38 7.46
CA SER A 234 -9.31 11.17 8.21
C SER A 234 -9.24 9.91 7.38
N ASP A 235 -9.65 9.98 6.11
CA ASP A 235 -9.69 8.84 5.20
C ASP A 235 -8.29 8.47 4.75
N ILE A 236 -7.45 9.47 4.47
CA ILE A 236 -6.02 9.28 4.19
C ILE A 236 -5.30 8.65 5.39
N SER A 237 -5.61 9.10 6.61
CA SER A 237 -5.05 8.51 7.83
C SER A 237 -5.50 7.05 7.99
N ARG A 238 -6.80 6.77 7.78
CA ARG A 238 -7.35 5.41 7.85
C ARG A 238 -6.70 4.49 6.82
N LEU A 239 -6.56 4.95 5.58
CA LEU A 239 -5.86 4.24 4.52
C LEU A 239 -4.42 3.90 4.96
N SER A 240 -3.69 4.86 5.54
CA SER A 240 -2.33 4.60 6.01
C SER A 240 -2.29 3.52 7.10
N THR A 241 -3.21 3.57 8.06
CA THR A 241 -3.30 2.54 9.11
C THR A 241 -3.60 1.17 8.52
N ARG A 242 -4.59 1.08 7.62
CA ARG A 242 -4.95 -0.19 6.96
C ARG A 242 -3.80 -0.77 6.15
N ILE A 243 -3.05 0.05 5.42
CA ILE A 243 -1.84 -0.39 4.71
C ILE A 243 -0.85 -1.03 5.68
N ASP A 244 -0.63 -0.43 6.85
CA ASP A 244 0.31 -0.95 7.84
C ASP A 244 -0.20 -2.23 8.52
N ASP A 245 -1.50 -2.34 8.76
CA ASP A 245 -2.14 -3.57 9.27
C ASP A 245 -2.00 -4.73 8.27
N ILE A 246 -2.24 -4.49 6.97
CA ILE A 246 -2.08 -5.53 5.94
C ILE A 246 -0.61 -5.92 5.75
N LYS A 247 0.35 -5.00 5.92
CA LYS A 247 1.78 -5.38 5.94
C LYS A 247 2.13 -6.29 7.11
N GLN A 248 1.54 -6.05 8.28
CA GLN A 248 1.73 -6.95 9.42
C GLN A 248 1.13 -8.33 9.14
N LEU A 249 0.00 -8.38 8.45
CA LEU A 249 -0.64 -9.62 8.02
C LEU A 249 0.19 -10.37 6.95
N GLU A 250 0.78 -9.66 5.98
CA GLU A 250 1.72 -10.23 5.03
C GLU A 250 2.92 -10.86 5.75
N ALA A 251 3.49 -10.15 6.74
CA ALA A 251 4.57 -10.66 7.56
C ALA A 251 4.16 -11.89 8.38
N PHE A 252 2.93 -11.90 8.92
CA PHE A 252 2.37 -13.04 9.62
C PHE A 252 2.27 -14.28 8.73
N HIS A 253 1.71 -14.17 7.51
CA HIS A 253 1.64 -15.32 6.59
C HIS A 253 3.02 -15.80 6.13
N LYS A 254 3.99 -14.89 6.02
CA LYS A 254 5.39 -15.24 5.75
C LYS A 254 6.00 -16.10 6.86
N GLU A 255 5.73 -15.78 8.11
CA GLU A 255 6.15 -16.58 9.26
C GLU A 255 5.42 -17.93 9.29
N GLN A 256 4.10 -17.96 9.08
CA GLN A 256 3.34 -19.20 8.99
C GLN A 256 3.88 -20.14 7.91
N ARG A 257 4.16 -19.60 6.72
CA ARG A 257 4.77 -20.37 5.62
C ARG A 257 6.09 -21.00 6.05
N ALA A 258 6.96 -20.24 6.71
CA ALA A 258 8.25 -20.75 7.19
C ALA A 258 8.08 -21.89 8.21
N GLU A 259 7.11 -21.76 9.13
CA GLU A 259 6.78 -22.80 10.09
C GLU A 259 6.23 -24.06 9.42
N LEU A 260 5.32 -23.91 8.45
CA LEU A 260 4.73 -25.03 7.71
C LEU A 260 5.78 -25.78 6.89
N VAL A 261 6.71 -25.07 6.25
CA VAL A 261 7.85 -25.67 5.53
C VAL A 261 8.73 -26.51 6.47
N GLU A 262 9.03 -25.98 7.66
CA GLU A 262 9.85 -26.71 8.63
C GLU A 262 9.11 -27.94 9.19
N LYS A 263 7.81 -27.81 9.49
CA LYS A 263 6.95 -28.95 9.87
C LYS A 263 6.92 -30.03 8.79
N GLU A 264 6.81 -29.64 7.52
CA GLU A 264 6.79 -30.60 6.40
C GLU A 264 8.13 -31.33 6.26
N LYS A 265 9.24 -30.61 6.42
CA LYS A 265 10.60 -31.18 6.42
C LYS A 265 10.79 -32.18 7.56
N GLN A 266 10.36 -31.83 8.78
CA GLN A 266 10.42 -32.73 9.93
C GLN A 266 9.57 -33.99 9.70
N ARG A 267 8.37 -33.84 9.12
CA ARG A 267 7.51 -34.98 8.74
C ARG A 267 8.21 -35.90 7.74
N LYS A 268 8.81 -35.34 6.68
CA LYS A 268 9.57 -36.11 5.67
C LYS A 268 10.78 -36.81 6.30
N GLU A 269 11.49 -36.16 7.20
CA GLU A 269 12.63 -36.76 7.91
C GLU A 269 12.19 -37.89 8.85
N ALA A 270 11.12 -37.70 9.61
CA ALA A 270 10.55 -38.72 10.49
C ALA A 270 10.07 -39.94 9.68
N GLU A 271 9.41 -39.72 8.54
CA GLU A 271 9.00 -40.78 7.63
C GLU A 271 10.21 -41.54 7.07
N ARG A 272 11.28 -40.83 6.66
CA ARG A 272 12.53 -41.44 6.21
C ARG A 272 13.17 -42.30 7.31
N LYS A 273 13.31 -41.77 8.53
CA LYS A 273 13.85 -42.52 9.68
C LYS A 273 13.01 -43.75 10.00
N LYS A 274 11.67 -43.65 9.92
CA LYS A 274 10.75 -44.77 10.10
C LYS A 274 10.98 -45.85 9.04
N LYS A 275 11.04 -45.48 7.76
CA LYS A 275 11.34 -46.43 6.65
C LYS A 275 12.71 -47.09 6.81
N GLU A 276 13.74 -46.33 7.19
CA GLU A 276 15.08 -46.85 7.46
C GLU A 276 15.07 -47.85 8.65
N ALA A 277 14.35 -47.54 9.73
CA ALA A 277 14.20 -48.42 10.88
C ALA A 277 13.41 -49.70 10.54
N GLU A 278 12.33 -49.59 9.79
CA GLU A 278 11.54 -50.74 9.30
C GLU A 278 12.38 -51.63 8.38
N ALA A 279 13.17 -51.05 7.47
CA ALA A 279 14.08 -51.80 6.60
C ALA A 279 15.20 -52.50 7.40
N LYS A 280 15.75 -51.84 8.42
CA LYS A 280 16.74 -52.45 9.33
C LYS A 280 16.14 -53.60 10.12
N ALA A 281 14.96 -53.40 10.73
CA ALA A 281 14.26 -54.44 11.48
C ALA A 281 13.92 -55.65 10.60
N LYS A 282 13.50 -55.42 9.35
CA LYS A 282 13.27 -56.49 8.37
C LYS A 282 14.55 -57.29 8.07
N LYS A 283 15.67 -56.61 7.81
CA LYS A 283 16.97 -57.27 7.58
C LYS A 283 17.43 -58.08 8.79
N GLU A 284 17.26 -57.54 10.00
CA GLU A 284 17.60 -58.23 11.25
C GLU A 284 16.71 -59.46 11.48
N ALA A 285 15.41 -59.36 11.20
CA ALA A 285 14.47 -60.48 11.26
C ALA A 285 14.81 -61.58 10.25
N GLU A 286 15.14 -61.21 9.01
CA GLU A 286 15.61 -62.16 7.98
C GLU A 286 16.91 -62.86 8.40
N ALA A 287 17.89 -62.11 8.91
CA ALA A 287 19.14 -62.68 9.41
C ALA A 287 18.92 -63.59 10.63
N ALA A 288 18.03 -63.23 11.55
CA ALA A 288 17.66 -64.06 12.69
C ALA A 288 16.96 -65.35 12.24
N ALA A 289 16.06 -65.27 11.26
CA ALA A 289 15.39 -66.44 10.68
C ALA A 289 16.39 -67.38 9.98
N GLN A 290 17.36 -66.83 9.23
CA GLN A 290 18.45 -67.61 8.62
C GLN A 290 19.28 -68.32 9.68
N ARG A 291 19.73 -67.60 10.73
CA ARG A 291 20.49 -68.20 11.85
C ARG A 291 19.69 -69.31 12.56
N ALA A 292 18.40 -69.10 12.78
CA ALA A 292 17.53 -70.12 13.38
C ALA A 292 17.40 -71.36 12.48
N ALA A 293 17.25 -71.17 11.17
CA ALA A 293 17.20 -72.27 10.20
C ALA A 293 18.52 -73.07 10.15
N GLU A 294 19.67 -72.38 10.17
CA GLU A 294 21.00 -73.02 10.25
C GLU A 294 21.17 -73.83 11.53
N GLN A 295 20.79 -73.26 12.68
CA GLN A 295 20.83 -73.96 13.97
C GLN A 295 19.94 -75.22 13.97
N GLN A 296 18.73 -75.12 13.41
CA GLN A 296 17.84 -76.27 13.26
C GLN A 296 18.44 -77.34 12.32
N ALA A 297 19.05 -76.93 11.20
CA ALA A 297 19.71 -77.84 10.28
C ALA A 297 20.90 -78.55 10.94
N ALA A 298 21.73 -77.82 11.69
CA ALA A 298 22.85 -78.35 12.44
C ALA A 298 22.39 -79.34 13.53
N ALA A 299 21.32 -79.01 14.27
CA ALA A 299 20.73 -79.91 15.25
C ALA A 299 20.23 -81.22 14.62
N LYS A 300 19.52 -81.13 13.49
CA LYS A 300 19.07 -82.32 12.73
C LYS A 300 20.26 -83.15 12.22
N ALA A 301 21.31 -82.51 11.72
CA ALA A 301 22.53 -83.19 11.28
C ALA A 301 23.25 -83.91 12.43
N ALA A 302 23.36 -83.26 13.59
CA ALA A 302 23.93 -83.85 14.80
C ALA A 302 23.13 -85.07 15.27
N GLN A 303 21.79 -84.99 15.30
CA GLN A 303 20.92 -86.13 15.61
C GLN A 303 21.15 -87.30 14.63
N LYS A 304 21.21 -87.01 13.32
CA LYS A 304 21.47 -88.03 12.29
C LYS A 304 22.86 -88.67 12.43
N ALA A 305 23.87 -87.89 12.78
CA ALA A 305 25.22 -88.39 13.06
C ALA A 305 25.26 -89.27 14.34
N GLN A 306 24.52 -88.88 15.37
CA GLN A 306 24.40 -89.63 16.62
C GLN A 306 23.66 -90.96 16.38
N GLN A 307 22.59 -90.96 15.58
CA GLN A 307 21.91 -92.19 15.13
C GLN A 307 22.86 -93.10 14.34
N LYS A 308 23.64 -92.55 13.39
CA LYS A 308 24.65 -93.32 12.65
C LYS A 308 25.70 -93.96 13.56
N ARG A 309 26.16 -93.25 14.60
CA ARG A 309 27.09 -93.78 15.62
C ARG A 309 26.47 -94.93 16.41
N TYR A 310 25.19 -94.84 16.76
CA TYR A 310 24.49 -95.91 17.47
C TYR A 310 24.21 -97.15 16.60
N SER A 311 24.12 -96.99 15.28
CA SER A 311 23.90 -98.09 14.32
C SER A 311 25.17 -98.76 13.78
N ALA A 312 26.37 -98.29 14.13
CA ALA A 312 27.63 -98.87 13.65
C ALA A 312 27.93 -100.21 14.37
N PRO A 313 28.24 -101.32 13.66
CA PRO A 313 28.48 -102.60 14.29
C PRO A 313 29.73 -102.57 15.17
N LYS A 314 29.63 -103.11 16.40
CA LYS A 314 30.75 -103.26 17.32
C LYS A 314 31.78 -104.23 16.72
N SER A 315 32.93 -103.71 16.31
CA SER A 315 34.12 -104.51 15.99
C SER A 315 34.63 -105.19 17.27
N TYR A 316 34.62 -106.51 17.28
CA TYR A 316 35.04 -107.34 18.41
C TYR A 316 36.57 -107.54 18.37
N SER A 317 37.32 -106.87 19.24
CA SER A 317 38.74 -107.14 19.47
C SER A 317 38.91 -108.19 20.58
N LYS A 318 39.65 -109.27 20.31
CA LYS A 318 39.91 -110.39 21.24
C LYS A 318 40.64 -109.93 22.52
N PRO A 319 40.43 -110.60 23.68
CA PRO A 319 41.06 -110.22 24.94
C PRO A 319 42.57 -110.53 24.94
N ARG A 320 43.39 -109.54 25.30
CA ARG A 320 44.84 -109.71 25.53
C ARG A 320 45.08 -109.92 27.03
N THR A 321 45.68 -111.06 27.36
CA THR A 321 46.14 -111.46 28.70
C THR A 321 47.24 -110.54 29.24
N GLN A 322 47.17 -110.22 30.53
CA GLN A 322 48.20 -109.49 31.26
C GLN A 322 49.52 -110.28 31.39
N PRO A 323 50.68 -109.61 31.31
CA PRO A 323 51.90 -110.08 31.96
C PRO A 323 52.43 -109.11 33.03
N LYS A 324 53.21 -109.73 33.94
CA LYS A 324 53.77 -109.25 35.20
C LYS A 324 54.80 -108.10 35.08
N LYS A 325 54.99 -107.43 36.23
CA LYS A 325 55.98 -106.37 36.52
C LYS A 325 57.44 -106.76 36.24
N SER A 326 58.21 -105.81 35.70
CA SER A 326 59.63 -105.57 36.03
C SER A 326 60.00 -104.10 35.78
N ALA A 327 60.86 -103.55 36.64
CA ALA A 327 61.31 -102.15 36.71
C ALA A 327 62.56 -101.90 35.83
N PRO A 328 63.25 -100.74 35.91
CA PRO A 328 62.85 -99.36 35.60
C PRO A 328 63.79 -98.72 34.54
N LYS A 329 63.45 -97.55 33.97
CA LYS A 329 64.48 -96.56 33.52
C LYS A 329 63.91 -95.15 33.33
N LYS A 330 64.71 -94.19 33.77
CA LYS A 330 64.50 -92.74 33.87
C LYS A 330 64.43 -92.05 32.49
N SER A 331 63.64 -90.97 32.41
CA SER A 331 63.85 -89.76 31.58
C SER A 331 62.61 -88.86 31.74
N SER A 332 62.64 -87.84 32.60
CA SER A 332 63.00 -86.44 32.31
C SER A 332 62.07 -85.74 31.29
N TYR A 333 61.03 -85.05 31.75
CA TYR A 333 61.01 -83.58 31.77
C TYR A 333 59.69 -83.07 32.36
N SER A 334 59.84 -82.18 33.32
CA SER A 334 58.81 -81.42 34.02
C SER A 334 58.28 -80.31 33.10
N ASN A 335 56.98 -80.02 33.13
CA ASN A 335 56.45 -78.67 32.88
C ASN A 335 55.02 -78.50 33.40
N TYR A 336 54.78 -78.91 34.65
CA TYR A 336 53.59 -78.49 35.39
C TYR A 336 53.98 -77.26 36.22
N THR A 337 53.52 -76.07 35.82
CA THR A 337 53.65 -74.86 36.63
C THR A 337 52.34 -74.65 37.38
N GLY A 338 52.40 -74.79 38.71
CA GLY A 338 51.26 -74.73 39.62
C GLY A 338 50.50 -73.39 39.63
N PRO A 339 49.53 -73.24 40.55
CA PRO A 339 48.58 -72.12 40.56
C PRO A 339 49.26 -70.74 40.53
N ARG A 340 48.61 -69.77 39.89
CA ARG A 340 49.16 -68.44 39.62
C ARG A 340 48.60 -67.41 40.61
N CYS A 341 49.43 -66.85 41.49
CA CYS A 341 49.06 -65.79 42.43
C CYS A 341 49.45 -64.40 41.89
N TYR A 342 48.53 -63.44 41.93
CA TYR A 342 48.71 -62.07 41.42
C TYR A 342 48.85 -61.07 42.57
N ALA A 343 49.73 -60.08 42.40
CA ALA A 343 49.84 -58.95 43.35
C ALA A 343 48.74 -57.89 43.10
N PRO A 344 48.39 -57.05 44.10
CA PRO A 344 47.36 -56.02 43.93
C PRO A 344 47.74 -55.05 42.82
N GLY A 345 46.86 -54.88 41.83
CA GLY A 345 47.13 -54.14 40.59
C GLY A 345 47.29 -55.02 39.33
N GLY A 346 47.30 -56.35 39.47
CA GLY A 346 46.87 -57.33 38.46
C GLY A 346 47.70 -57.47 37.18
N LYS A 347 48.77 -56.69 36.98
CA LYS A 347 49.55 -56.71 35.73
C LYS A 347 50.70 -57.72 35.71
N THR A 348 51.03 -58.36 36.82
CA THR A 348 52.06 -59.40 36.91
C THR A 348 51.65 -60.51 37.89
N TRP A 349 52.08 -61.75 37.60
CA TRP A 349 51.81 -62.93 38.42
C TRP A 349 53.11 -63.66 38.77
N LYS A 350 53.14 -64.37 39.91
CA LYS A 350 54.15 -65.40 40.23
C LYS A 350 53.48 -66.71 40.67
N PRO A 351 54.12 -67.87 40.43
CA PRO A 351 53.60 -69.16 40.91
C PRO A 351 53.43 -69.12 42.43
N CYS A 352 52.27 -69.54 42.92
CA CYS A 352 52.13 -70.05 44.28
C CYS A 352 52.75 -71.48 44.30
#